data_AF-A0A4R2AX08-F1
#
_entry.id   AF-A0A4R2AX08-F1
#
_cell.length_a   1.000
_cell.length_b   1.000
_cell.length_c   1.000
_cell.angle_alpha   90.00
_cell.angle_beta   90.00
_cell.angle_gamma   90.00
#
_symmetry.space_group_name_H-M   'P 1'
#
loop_
_entity.id
_entity.type
_entity.pdbx_description
1 polymer ?
#
loop_
_entity_poly.entity_id
_entity_poly.type
_entity_poly.pdbx_seq_one_letter_code
_entity_poly.pdbx_strand_id
1 'polypeptide(L)' 'MAKRNNLKRLIKKLPPGYAVGRILVNGATEETTLFVNEKDGLAYFNVDGQVGAYEAKKINGMVFGAAEAAEEEEEE' A
#
# COMPACT_ATOMS: atom_id res chain seq x y z
N MET A 1 -13.97 -3.21 20.14
CA MET A 1 -13.70 -2.57 18.83
C MET A 1 -12.19 -2.59 18.54
N ALA A 2 -11.67 -3.64 17.89
CA ALA A 2 -10.22 -3.90 17.80
C ALA A 2 -9.72 -4.05 16.34
N LYS A 3 -10.12 -3.16 15.42
CA LYS A 3 -9.77 -3.30 13.99
C LYS A 3 -8.79 -2.25 13.43
N ARG A 4 -8.60 -1.09 14.08
CA ARG A 4 -7.75 0.01 13.54
C ARG A 4 -6.23 -0.17 13.71
N ASN A 5 -5.77 -1.04 14.62
CA ASN A 5 -4.34 -1.15 14.94
C ASN A 5 -3.56 -2.16 14.08
N ASN A 6 -4.25 -3.06 13.36
CA ASN A 6 -3.58 -4.15 12.66
C ASN A 6 -2.86 -3.66 11.39
N LEU A 7 -3.48 -2.74 10.64
CA LEU A 7 -2.88 -2.20 9.41
C LEU A 7 -1.65 -1.34 9.71
N LYS A 8 -1.73 -0.47 10.71
CA LYS A 8 -0.56 0.32 11.15
C LYS A 8 0.60 -0.56 11.62
N ARG A 9 0.30 -1.67 12.31
CA ARG A 9 1.31 -2.67 12.71
C ARG A 9 1.88 -3.42 11.50
N LEU A 10 1.06 -3.67 10.47
CA LEU A 10 1.47 -4.34 9.25
C LEU A 10 2.45 -3.47 8.46
N ILE A 11 2.10 -2.19 8.21
CA ILE A 11 2.96 -1.23 7.50
C ILE A 11 4.34 -1.11 8.19
N LYS A 12 4.36 -1.07 9.53
CA LYS A 12 5.59 -1.04 10.33
C LYS A 12 6.46 -2.28 10.22
N LYS A 13 5.89 -3.42 9.84
CA LYS A 13 6.57 -4.70 9.70
C LYS A 13 6.83 -5.05 8.24
N LEU A 14 6.33 -4.25 7.30
CA LEU A 14 6.50 -4.51 5.89
C LEU A 14 7.99 -4.31 5.54
N PRO A 15 8.63 -5.27 4.87
CA PRO A 15 10.01 -5.09 4.46
C PRO A 15 10.07 -4.05 3.31
N PRO A 16 11.11 -3.19 3.28
CA PRO A 16 11.40 -2.37 2.11
C PRO A 16 11.49 -3.20 0.83
N GLY A 17 10.93 -2.70 -0.26
CA GLY A 17 10.86 -3.39 -1.55
C GLY A 17 9.75 -4.43 -1.64
N TYR A 18 8.85 -4.56 -0.65
CA TYR A 18 7.70 -5.46 -0.76
C TYR A 18 6.70 -4.94 -1.80
N ALA A 19 6.19 -5.84 -2.64
CA ALA A 19 5.23 -5.49 -3.68
C ALA A 19 3.88 -5.09 -3.07
N VAL A 20 3.45 -3.87 -3.38
CA VAL A 20 2.16 -3.30 -2.99
C VAL A 20 1.56 -2.69 -4.24
N GLY A 21 0.51 -3.28 -4.79
CA GLY A 21 -0.10 -2.83 -6.03
C GLY A 21 -0.99 -1.60 -5.86
N ARG A 22 -1.73 -1.51 -4.74
CA ARG A 22 -2.61 -0.38 -4.47
C ARG A 22 -2.74 -0.09 -2.98
N ILE A 23 -2.91 1.17 -2.63
CA ILE A 23 -3.26 1.62 -1.28
C ILE A 23 -4.56 2.40 -1.30
N LEU A 24 -5.35 2.30 -0.23
CA LEU A 24 -6.57 3.08 -0.03
C LEU A 24 -6.28 4.14 1.04
N VAL A 25 -6.29 5.42 0.67
CA VAL A 25 -5.99 6.56 1.53
C VAL A 25 -7.22 7.46 1.65
N ASN A 26 -7.80 7.58 2.84
CA ASN A 26 -9.01 8.36 3.08
C ASN A 26 -10.19 8.02 2.12
N GLY A 27 -10.26 6.78 1.64
CA GLY A 27 -11.27 6.34 0.67
C GLY A 27 -10.92 6.59 -0.80
N ALA A 28 -9.79 7.22 -1.11
CA ALA A 28 -9.24 7.31 -2.47
C ALA A 28 -8.21 6.20 -2.70
N THR A 29 -8.21 5.61 -3.90
CA THR A 29 -7.27 4.55 -4.28
C THR A 29 -6.08 5.16 -4.99
N GLU A 30 -4.88 4.76 -4.60
CA GLU A 30 -3.62 5.15 -5.22
C GLU A 30 -2.89 3.90 -5.71
N GLU A 31 -2.41 3.93 -6.94
CA GLU A 31 -1.60 2.85 -7.51
C GLU A 31 -0.17 2.95 -7.00
N THR A 32 0.35 1.83 -6.55
CA THR A 32 1.71 1.74 -6.02
C THR A 32 2.37 0.52 -6.64
N THR A 33 3.68 0.44 -6.54
CA THR A 33 4.44 -0.74 -7.00
C THR A 33 5.15 -1.41 -5.85
N LEU A 34 5.84 -0.60 -5.02
CA LEU A 34 6.70 -1.09 -3.95
C LEU A 34 6.50 -0.26 -2.68
N PHE A 35 6.53 -0.92 -1.54
CA PHE A 35 6.72 -0.25 -0.26
C PHE A 35 8.19 0.15 -0.10
N VAL A 36 8.43 1.42 0.23
CA VAL A 36 9.79 1.94 0.41
C VAL A 36 10.16 1.88 1.89
N ASN A 37 9.41 2.55 2.77
CA ASN A 37 9.66 2.57 4.20
C ASN A 37 8.47 3.17 4.98
N GLU A 38 8.44 3.02 6.30
CA GLU A 38 7.60 3.82 7.21
C GLU A 38 8.48 4.52 8.24
N LYS A 39 8.32 5.84 8.36
CA LYS A 39 9.05 6.63 9.34
C LYS A 39 8.20 7.80 9.82
N ASP A 40 8.21 8.04 11.13
CA ASP A 40 7.53 9.16 11.78
C ASP A 40 6.04 9.29 11.44
N GLY A 41 5.36 8.16 11.16
CA GLY A 41 3.94 8.14 10.80
C GLY A 41 3.64 8.39 9.32
N LEU A 42 4.67 8.50 8.48
CA LEU A 42 4.59 8.56 7.03
C LEU A 42 5.02 7.22 6.43
N ALA A 43 4.18 6.68 5.56
CA ALA A 43 4.48 5.51 4.75
C ALA A 43 4.85 5.98 3.34
N TYR A 44 5.98 5.47 2.85
CA TYR A 44 6.56 5.82 1.56
C TYR A 44 6.36 4.65 0.61
N PHE A 45 5.86 4.94 -0.59
CA PHE A 45 5.62 3.96 -1.64
C PHE A 45 6.21 4.47 -2.94
N ASN A 46 6.58 3.55 -3.83
CA ASN A 46 6.90 3.87 -5.20
C ASN A 46 5.59 3.97 -6.01
N VAL A 47 5.36 5.13 -6.60
CA VAL A 47 4.20 5.50 -7.40
C VAL A 47 4.75 5.98 -8.74
N ASP A 48 4.56 5.20 -9.80
CA ASP A 48 5.02 5.52 -11.17
C ASP A 48 6.48 6.00 -11.27
N GLY A 49 7.38 5.34 -10.51
CA GLY A 49 8.81 5.67 -10.50
C GLY A 49 9.20 6.85 -9.60
N GLN A 50 8.24 7.43 -8.88
CA GLN A 50 8.45 8.49 -7.88
C GLN A 50 8.14 7.98 -6.47
N VAL A 51 8.66 8.67 -5.45
CA VAL A 51 8.35 8.35 -4.05
C VAL A 51 7.15 9.16 -3.58
N GLY A 52 6.01 8.49 -3.42
CA GLY A 52 4.82 9.05 -2.78
C GLY A 52 4.90 8.92 -1.25
N ALA A 53 4.53 9.98 -0.53
CA ALA A 53 4.51 10.00 0.93
C ALA A 53 3.08 10.16 1.45
N TYR A 54 2.61 9.19 2.23
CA TYR A 54 1.24 9.14 2.73
C TYR A 54 1.20 9.01 4.24
N GLU A 55 0.25 9.67 4.90
CA GLU A 55 0.07 9.51 6.34
C GLU A 55 -0.44 8.09 6.65
N ALA A 56 0.34 7.32 7.42
CA ALA A 56 0.02 5.94 7.74
C ALA A 56 -1.32 5.78 8.49
N LYS A 57 -1.79 6.84 9.19
CA LYS A 57 -3.09 6.86 9.86
C LYS A 57 -4.28 7.03 8.91
N LYS A 58 -4.04 7.55 7.71
CA LYS A 58 -5.04 7.77 6.65
C LYS A 58 -5.13 6.58 5.69
N ILE A 59 -4.16 5.66 5.71
CA ILE A 59 -4.24 4.41 4.97
C ILE A 59 -5.28 3.50 5.61
N ASN A 60 -6.33 3.19 4.86
CA ASN A 60 -7.47 2.39 5.28
C ASN A 60 -7.40 0.95 4.75
N GLY A 61 -6.63 0.71 3.70
CA GLY A 61 -6.45 -0.61 3.09
C GLY A 61 -5.20 -0.65 2.22
N MET A 62 -4.73 -1.87 1.95
CA MET A 62 -3.61 -2.15 1.05
C MET A 62 -3.92 -3.43 0.29
N VAL A 63 -3.57 -3.45 -0.99
CA VAL A 63 -3.61 -4.63 -1.86
C VAL A 63 -2.17 -5.01 -2.17
N PHE A 64 -1.83 -6.26 -1.85
CA PHE A 64 -0.51 -6.83 -2.10
C PHE A 64 -0.48 -7.54 -3.44
N GLY A 65 0.71 -7.60 -4.06
CA GLY A 65 0.90 -8.17 -5.39
C GLY A 65 1.42 -7.13 -6.38
N ALA A 66 1.97 -7.61 -7.50
CA ALA A 66 2.30 -6.74 -8.62
C ALA A 66 1.00 -6.09 -9.13
N ALA A 67 1.06 -4.83 -9.55
CA ALA A 67 -0.07 -4.14 -10.18
C ALA A 67 -0.57 -4.88 -11.46
N GLU A 68 0.18 -5.85 -11.96
CA GLU A 68 -0.15 -6.72 -13.11
C GLU A 68 -1.21 -7.81 -12.82
N ALA A 69 -1.63 -8.05 -11.57
CA ALA A 69 -2.63 -9.09 -11.28
C ALA A 69 -4.10 -8.65 -11.51
N ALA A 70 -4.34 -7.75 -12.47
CA ALA A 70 -5.69 -7.33 -12.90
C ALA A 70 -6.01 -7.74 -14.35
N GLU A 71 -5.22 -8.64 -14.96
CA GLU A 71 -5.49 -9.24 -16.27
C GLU A 71 -5.48 -10.77 -16.19
N GLU A 72 -6.42 -11.38 -15.45
CA GLU A 72 -6.77 -12.80 -15.64
C GLU A 72 -8.26 -13.01 -15.34
N GLU A 73 -9.17 -12.43 -16.14
CA GLU A 73 -10.52 -12.99 -16.41
C GLU A 73 -11.02 -12.43 -17.77
N GLU A 74 -10.51 -12.96 -18.89
CA GLU A 74 -11.37 -13.15 -20.07
C GLU A 74 -11.46 -14.66 -20.30
N GLU A 75 -12.67 -15.18 -20.07
CA GLU A 75 -13.09 -16.56 -20.24
C GLU A 75 -12.91 -17.04 -21.70
N GLU A 76 -12.82 -18.36 -21.85
CA GLU A 76 -12.62 -19.16 -23.08
C GLU A 76 -13.42 -18.73 -24.34
#